data_AF-A0A0G1P6J8-F1
#
_entry.id   AF-A0A0G1P6J8-F1
#
_cell.length_a   1.000
_cell.length_b   1.000
_cell.length_c   1.000
_cell.angle_alpha   90.00
_cell.angle_beta   90.00
_cell.angle_gamma   90.00
#
_symmetry.space_group_name_H-M   'P 1'
#
loop_
_entity.id
_entity.type
_entity.pdbx_description
1 polymer ?
#
loop_
_entity_poly.entity_id
_entity_poly.type
_entity_poly.pdbx_seq_one_letter_code
_entity_poly.pdbx_strand_id
1 'polypeptide(L)'
;MVVAVAVEMPVEVWLFGSVAKWPLVANLLFPPALMWVVTRQISLPKGREKEKIISRTWQVVNNFEELAKEEDALYDRPAKTGSGWYAVFSVLYIAVFIATFGLIFYGLTKARFNFAAQLIFVFFLSVIAFFAHRIRLTAGIYRVKQQNGQKSSLWDMIWLPILTTGSKLSQGLSKLNFLAFAFDFILEAPFKVILGFLDSWVQFLGAKKEEVVG
;
A
#
# COMPACT_ATOMS: atom_id res chain seq x y z
N MET A 1 5.99 10.51 1.28
CA MET A 1 7.26 11.28 1.41
C MET A 1 6.97 12.74 1.60
N VAL A 2 6.51 13.45 0.56
CA VAL A 2 6.16 14.88 0.65
C VAL A 2 5.08 15.14 1.71
N VAL A 3 4.05 14.30 1.79
CA VAL A 3 2.99 14.40 2.82
C VAL A 3 3.52 14.17 4.24
N ALA A 4 4.50 13.28 4.41
CA ALA A 4 5.10 13.03 5.73
C ALA A 4 5.80 14.28 6.22
N VAL A 5 6.68 14.86 5.40
CA VAL A 5 7.43 16.07 5.71
C VAL A 5 6.52 17.29 5.86
N ALA A 6 5.50 17.44 5.01
CA ALA A 6 4.56 18.55 5.05
C ALA A 6 3.62 18.53 6.27
N VAL A 7 3.37 17.36 6.86
CA VAL A 7 2.54 17.22 8.06
C VAL A 7 3.40 17.16 9.33
N GLU A 8 4.49 16.39 9.32
CA GLU A 8 5.38 16.17 10.47
C GLU A 8 6.06 17.47 10.90
N MET A 9 6.55 18.27 9.95
CA MET A 9 7.32 19.48 10.25
C MET A 9 6.49 20.59 10.95
N PRO A 10 5.29 21.00 10.46
CA PRO A 10 4.48 21.98 11.18
C PRO A 10 3.92 21.43 12.50
N VAL A 11 3.60 20.14 12.59
CA VAL A 11 3.09 19.50 13.82
C VAL A 11 4.18 19.45 14.90
N GLU A 12 5.42 19.11 14.56
CA GLU A 12 6.55 19.12 15.50
C GLU A 12 6.91 20.52 15.98
N VAL A 13 6.91 21.51 15.08
CA VAL A 13 7.18 22.90 15.44
C VAL A 13 6.08 23.47 16.34
N TRP A 14 4.82 23.14 16.09
CA TRP A 14 3.68 23.66 16.85
C TRP A 14 3.50 23.00 18.23
N LEU A 15 3.83 21.71 18.37
CA LEU A 15 3.67 20.98 19.63
C LEU A 15 4.93 20.94 20.51
N PHE A 16 6.15 20.96 19.94
CA PHE A 16 7.37 20.62 20.69
C PHE A 16 8.58 21.55 20.44
N GLY A 17 8.50 22.52 19.54
CA GLY A 17 9.50 23.59 19.36
C GLY A 17 10.89 23.13 18.86
N SER A 18 11.11 21.83 18.63
CA SER A 18 12.35 21.29 18.06
C SER A 18 12.09 20.02 17.25
N VAL A 19 12.79 19.92 16.12
CA VAL A 19 12.67 18.82 15.17
C VAL A 19 13.79 17.81 15.43
N ALA A 20 13.43 16.61 15.86
CA ALA A 20 14.41 15.54 16.03
C ALA A 20 14.86 15.02 14.66
N LYS A 21 16.08 15.38 14.25
CA LYS A 21 16.59 15.10 12.90
C LYS A 21 16.59 13.62 12.52
N TRP A 22 16.86 12.72 13.48
CA TRP A 22 16.95 11.28 13.24
C TRP A 22 15.59 10.61 12.94
N PRO A 23 14.55 10.77 13.78
CA PRO A 23 13.19 10.30 13.46
C PRO A 23 12.67 10.79 12.11
N LEU A 24 12.94 12.05 11.76
CA LEU A 24 12.47 12.64 10.50
C LEU A 24 13.16 12.00 9.29
N VAL A 25 14.49 11.80 9.36
CA VAL A 25 15.24 11.05 8.32
C VAL A 25 14.76 9.61 8.23
N ALA A 26 14.51 8.94 9.35
CA ALA A 26 14.03 7.57 9.35
C ALA A 26 12.61 7.48 8.75
N ASN A 27 11.69 8.37 9.11
CA ASN A 27 10.35 8.45 8.51
C ASN A 27 10.39 8.79 7.02
N LEU A 28 11.42 9.50 6.56
CA LEU A 28 11.64 9.80 5.15
C LEU A 28 12.28 8.61 4.40
N LEU A 29 13.25 7.90 4.96
CA LEU A 29 13.96 6.86 4.21
C LEU A 29 13.34 5.48 4.36
N PHE A 30 12.68 5.22 5.48
CA PHE A 30 12.09 3.91 5.77
C PHE A 30 11.02 3.49 4.75
N PRO A 31 10.05 4.33 4.36
CA PRO A 31 8.99 3.92 3.45
C PRO A 31 9.52 3.50 2.05
N PRO A 32 10.38 4.27 1.36
CA PRO A 32 11.00 3.85 0.11
C PRO A 32 11.89 2.61 0.26
N ALA A 33 12.68 2.53 1.34
CA ALA A 33 13.57 1.40 1.57
C ALA A 33 12.79 0.09 1.76
N LEU A 34 11.73 0.11 2.58
CA LEU A 34 10.86 -1.03 2.80
C LEU A 34 10.19 -1.47 1.49
N MET A 35 9.69 -0.53 0.69
CA MET A 35 9.11 -0.82 -0.63
C MET A 35 10.14 -1.46 -1.57
N TRP A 36 11.37 -0.96 -1.62
CA TRP A 36 12.43 -1.54 -2.46
C TRP A 36 12.77 -2.98 -2.05
N VAL A 37 12.92 -3.23 -0.75
CA VAL A 37 13.20 -4.58 -0.22
C VAL A 37 12.08 -5.54 -0.57
N VAL A 38 10.83 -5.14 -0.36
CA VAL A 38 9.69 -6.04 -0.56
C VAL A 38 9.40 -6.28 -2.03
N THR A 39 9.47 -5.25 -2.88
CA THR A 39 9.22 -5.41 -4.32
C THR A 39 10.28 -6.27 -5.01
N ARG A 40 11.56 -6.18 -4.60
CA ARG A 40 12.63 -7.03 -5.13
C ARG A 40 12.39 -8.52 -4.90
N GLN A 41 11.68 -8.90 -3.83
CA GLN A 41 11.37 -10.29 -3.53
C GLN A 41 10.18 -10.84 -4.35
N ILE A 42 9.43 -9.98 -5.03
CA ILE A 42 8.27 -10.38 -5.83
C ILE A 42 8.77 -10.78 -7.22
N SER A 43 8.83 -12.09 -7.47
CA SER A 43 9.17 -12.64 -8.79
C SER A 43 7.90 -12.95 -9.59
N LEU A 44 7.87 -12.57 -10.86
CA LEU A 44 6.84 -12.98 -11.82
C LEU A 44 7.02 -14.46 -12.22
N PRO A 45 5.92 -15.17 -12.55
CA PRO A 45 5.99 -16.56 -13.01
C PRO A 45 6.86 -16.71 -14.27
N LYS A 46 7.78 -17.67 -14.27
CA LYS A 46 8.74 -17.93 -15.38
C LYS A 46 8.28 -19.12 -16.24
N GLY A 47 8.64 -19.07 -17.53
CA GLY A 47 8.39 -20.03 -18.64
C GLY A 47 7.57 -21.30 -18.34
N ARG A 48 8.09 -22.24 -17.55
CA ARG A 48 7.42 -23.52 -17.22
C ARG A 48 6.05 -23.38 -16.56
N GLU A 49 5.76 -22.27 -15.90
CA GLU A 49 4.43 -22.00 -15.35
C GLU A 49 3.42 -21.57 -16.44
N LYS A 50 3.87 -20.92 -17.53
CA LYS A 50 2.99 -20.52 -18.65
C LYS A 50 2.40 -21.73 -19.37
N GLU A 51 3.24 -22.73 -19.61
CA GLU A 51 2.84 -23.99 -20.27
C GLU A 51 1.80 -24.76 -19.44
N LYS A 52 1.95 -24.76 -18.11
CA LYS A 52 0.97 -25.34 -17.19
C LYS A 52 -0.36 -24.57 -17.15
N ILE A 53 -0.34 -23.26 -17.36
CA ILE A 53 -1.56 -22.46 -17.45
C ILE A 53 -2.29 -22.82 -18.74
N ILE A 54 -1.57 -22.83 -19.88
CA ILE A 54 -2.14 -23.20 -21.18
C ILE A 54 -2.73 -24.62 -21.14
N SER A 55 -2.00 -25.59 -20.57
CA SER A 55 -2.50 -26.96 -20.45
C SER A 55 -3.73 -27.07 -19.55
N ARG A 56 -3.78 -26.32 -18.43
CA ARG A 56 -4.97 -26.27 -17.56
C ARG A 56 -6.15 -25.60 -18.25
N THR A 57 -5.93 -24.53 -19.01
CA THR A 57 -6.99 -23.88 -19.79
C THR A 57 -7.59 -24.85 -20.79
N TRP A 58 -6.77 -25.61 -21.52
CA TRP A 58 -7.24 -26.66 -22.41
C TRP A 58 -8.02 -27.76 -21.68
N GLN A 59 -7.56 -28.16 -20.48
CA GLN A 59 -8.23 -29.16 -19.66
C GLN A 59 -9.63 -28.69 -19.20
N VAL A 60 -9.75 -27.42 -18.80
CA VAL A 60 -11.04 -26.82 -18.39
C VAL A 60 -12.00 -26.69 -19.58
N VAL A 61 -11.50 -26.29 -20.75
CA VAL A 61 -12.32 -26.18 -21.98
C VAL A 61 -12.80 -27.55 -22.45
N ASN A 62 -11.93 -28.57 -22.44
CA ASN A 62 -12.28 -29.90 -22.93
C ASN A 62 -13.19 -30.69 -21.96
N ASN A 63 -13.09 -30.44 -20.66
CA ASN A 63 -13.86 -31.16 -19.63
C ASN A 63 -14.95 -30.27 -18.98
N PHE A 64 -15.41 -29.24 -19.70
CA PHE A 64 -16.32 -28.23 -19.15
C PHE A 64 -17.64 -28.83 -18.62
N GLU A 65 -18.23 -29.81 -19.31
CA GLU A 65 -19.49 -30.47 -18.87
C GLU A 65 -19.34 -31.32 -17.61
N GLU A 66 -18.14 -31.84 -17.34
CA GLU A 66 -17.84 -32.66 -16.17
C GLU A 66 -17.48 -31.77 -14.97
N LEU A 67 -16.70 -30.71 -15.22
CA LEU A 67 -16.30 -29.71 -14.23
C LEU A 67 -17.44 -28.76 -13.83
N ALA A 68 -18.40 -28.48 -14.71
CA ALA A 68 -19.58 -27.68 -14.39
C ALA A 68 -20.57 -28.41 -13.46
N LYS A 69 -20.42 -29.73 -13.29
CA LYS A 69 -21.20 -30.55 -12.34
C LYS A 69 -20.50 -30.71 -10.99
N GLU A 70 -19.21 -30.39 -10.89
CA GLU A 70 -18.56 -30.27 -9.59
C GLU A 70 -19.16 -29.06 -8.86
N GLU A 71 -19.59 -29.28 -7.61
CA GLU A 71 -20.05 -28.19 -6.75
C GLU A 71 -18.95 -27.13 -6.70
N ASP A 72 -19.31 -25.91 -7.08
CA ASP A 72 -18.40 -24.80 -7.30
C ASP A 72 -17.47 -24.62 -6.08
N ALA A 73 -16.25 -25.18 -6.15
CA ALA A 73 -15.20 -24.94 -5.16
C ALA A 73 -14.67 -23.50 -5.23
N LEU A 74 -15.31 -22.64 -6.03
CA LEU A 74 -15.02 -21.21 -6.19
C LEU A 74 -15.40 -20.37 -4.97
N TYR A 75 -16.18 -20.91 -4.04
CA TYR A 75 -16.42 -20.28 -2.74
C TYR A 75 -16.06 -21.24 -1.61
N ASP A 76 -14.84 -21.09 -1.07
CA ASP A 76 -14.55 -21.51 0.30
C ASP A 76 -15.58 -20.77 1.19
N ARG A 77 -16.69 -21.43 1.51
CA ARG A 77 -17.62 -20.92 2.52
C ARG A 77 -16.79 -20.81 3.79
N PRO A 78 -16.68 -19.62 4.42
CA PRO A 78 -15.91 -19.50 5.64
C PRO A 78 -16.47 -20.53 6.62
N ALA A 79 -15.61 -21.48 7.02
CA ALA A 79 -16.01 -22.54 7.94
C ALA A 79 -16.69 -21.85 9.13
N LYS A 80 -17.96 -22.19 9.37
CA LYS A 80 -18.72 -21.63 10.49
C LYS A 80 -18.07 -22.15 11.77
N THR A 81 -17.04 -21.46 12.26
CA THR A 81 -16.45 -21.71 13.56
C THR A 81 -17.57 -21.65 14.59
N GLY A 82 -17.71 -22.71 15.39
CA GLY A 82 -18.73 -22.77 16.44
C GLY A 82 -18.68 -21.52 17.32
N SER A 83 -19.86 -20.95 17.58
CA SER A 83 -20.07 -19.64 18.21
C SER A 83 -19.22 -19.37 19.46
N GLY A 84 -18.95 -20.39 20.28
CA GLY A 84 -18.13 -20.26 21.51
C GLY A 84 -16.61 -20.11 21.28
N TRP A 85 -16.05 -20.85 20.32
CA TRP A 85 -14.61 -20.77 20.02
C TRP A 85 -14.23 -19.45 19.34
N TYR A 86 -15.16 -18.86 18.60
CA TYR A 86 -14.95 -17.57 17.95
C TYR A 86 -14.63 -16.45 18.96
N ALA A 87 -15.29 -16.45 20.12
CA ALA A 87 -15.02 -15.47 21.18
C ALA A 87 -13.59 -15.60 21.73
N VAL A 88 -13.15 -16.84 22.01
CA VAL A 88 -11.79 -17.12 22.50
C VAL A 88 -10.74 -16.69 21.47
N PHE A 89 -10.92 -17.05 20.20
CA PHE A 89 -10.00 -16.64 19.13
C PHE A 89 -10.01 -15.14 18.88
N SER A 90 -11.15 -14.46 19.07
CA SER A 90 -11.24 -13.00 18.96
C SER A 90 -10.44 -12.30 20.06
N VAL A 91 -10.52 -12.79 21.30
CA VAL A 91 -9.72 -12.26 22.43
C VAL A 91 -8.23 -12.49 22.18
N LEU A 92 -7.86 -13.69 21.75
CA LEU A 92 -6.47 -14.01 21.40
C LEU A 92 -5.96 -13.11 20.27
N TYR A 93 -6.79 -12.86 19.25
CA TYR A 93 -6.45 -11.94 18.16
C TYR A 93 -6.23 -10.49 18.65
N ILE A 94 -7.10 -9.98 19.54
CA ILE A 94 -6.93 -8.65 20.13
C ILE A 94 -5.63 -8.58 20.95
N ALA A 95 -5.31 -9.63 21.71
CA ALA A 95 -4.06 -9.70 22.46
C ALA A 95 -2.83 -9.64 21.54
N VAL A 96 -2.84 -10.40 20.43
CA VAL A 96 -1.78 -10.34 19.41
C VAL A 96 -1.71 -8.96 18.75
N PHE A 97 -2.86 -8.33 18.47
CA PHE A 97 -2.92 -6.99 17.90
C PHE A 97 -2.23 -5.98 18.82
N ILE A 98 -2.60 -5.96 20.10
CA ILE A 98 -2.00 -5.07 21.11
C ILE A 98 -0.51 -5.37 21.27
N ALA A 99 -0.13 -6.65 21.36
CA ALA A 99 1.27 -7.05 21.48
C ALA A 99 2.10 -6.58 20.27
N THR A 100 1.58 -6.75 19.06
CA THR A 100 2.26 -6.38 17.82
C THR A 100 2.53 -4.88 17.75
N PHE A 101 1.49 -4.05 17.93
CA PHE A 101 1.66 -2.59 17.92
C PHE A 101 2.45 -2.12 19.14
N GLY A 102 2.21 -2.69 20.32
CA GLY A 102 2.96 -2.38 21.54
C GLY A 102 4.47 -2.59 21.38
N LEU A 103 4.88 -3.69 20.74
CA LEU A 103 6.29 -3.98 20.47
C LEU A 103 6.89 -2.97 19.47
N ILE A 104 6.13 -2.58 18.43
CA ILE A 104 6.56 -1.55 17.48
C ILE A 104 6.74 -0.20 18.17
N PHE A 105 5.73 0.27 18.91
CA PHE A 105 5.80 1.54 19.65
C PHE A 105 6.92 1.54 20.70
N TYR A 106 7.13 0.41 21.38
CA TYR A 106 8.24 0.23 22.32
C TYR A 106 9.60 0.36 21.61
N GLY A 107 9.79 -0.31 20.47
CA GLY A 107 11.01 -0.21 19.67
C GLY A 107 11.28 1.22 19.18
N LEU A 108 10.26 1.92 18.72
CA LEU A 108 10.38 3.31 18.28
C LEU A 108 10.69 4.27 19.44
N THR A 109 10.11 4.02 20.62
CA THR A 109 10.42 4.80 21.84
C THR A 109 11.88 4.62 22.24
N LYS A 110 12.41 3.39 22.16
CA LYS A 110 13.85 3.13 22.38
C LYS A 110 14.73 3.82 21.33
N ALA A 111 14.25 3.95 20.10
CA ALA A 111 14.89 4.69 19.03
C ALA A 111 14.73 6.23 19.15
N ARG A 112 14.17 6.73 20.26
CA ARG A 112 13.98 8.17 20.56
C ARG A 112 13.05 8.88 19.58
N PHE A 113 12.09 8.17 18.98
CA PHE A 113 11.03 8.79 18.21
C PHE A 113 10.05 9.48 19.16
N ASN A 114 9.60 10.69 18.80
CA ASN A 114 8.48 11.33 19.47
C ASN A 114 7.15 10.65 19.09
N PHE A 115 6.08 10.94 19.81
CA PHE A 115 4.79 10.29 19.59
C PHE A 115 4.20 10.55 18.19
N ALA A 116 4.37 11.75 17.63
CA ALA A 116 3.90 12.09 16.28
C ALA A 116 4.63 11.29 15.20
N ALA A 117 5.97 11.27 15.27
CA ALA A 117 6.84 10.50 14.41
C ALA A 117 6.58 8.99 14.52
N GLN A 118 6.26 8.48 15.72
CA GLN A 118 5.83 7.09 15.91
C GLN A 118 4.54 6.78 15.16
N LEU A 119 3.52 7.65 15.28
CA LEU A 119 2.26 7.47 14.56
C LEU A 119 2.46 7.50 13.05
N ILE A 120 3.25 8.45 12.54
CA ILE A 120 3.58 8.57 11.12
C ILE A 120 4.32 7.32 10.64
N PHE A 121 5.30 6.82 11.40
CA PHE A 121 6.03 5.60 11.08
C PHE A 121 5.10 4.40 10.97
N VAL A 122 4.26 4.19 11.99
CA VAL A 122 3.31 3.07 12.08
C VAL A 122 2.28 3.13 10.95
N PHE A 123 1.82 4.34 10.60
CA PHE A 123 0.95 4.58 9.47
C PHE A 123 1.59 4.11 8.16
N PHE A 124 2.81 4.59 7.85
CA PHE A 124 3.50 4.19 6.63
C PHE A 124 3.85 2.70 6.60
N LEU A 125 4.33 2.15 7.72
CA LEU A 125 4.60 0.72 7.87
C LEU A 125 3.37 -0.11 7.50
N SER A 126 2.21 0.24 8.05
CA SER A 126 0.96 -0.50 7.82
C SER A 126 0.51 -0.39 6.36
N VAL A 127 0.48 0.82 5.81
CA VAL A 127 0.07 1.08 4.42
C VAL A 127 0.99 0.37 3.43
N ILE A 128 2.30 0.41 3.64
CA ILE A 128 3.27 -0.26 2.77
C ILE A 128 3.16 -1.77 2.88
N ALA A 129 3.06 -2.32 4.09
CA ALA A 129 2.86 -3.76 4.27
C ALA A 129 1.62 -4.26 3.52
N PHE A 130 0.52 -3.49 3.57
CA PHE A 130 -0.69 -3.78 2.81
C PHE A 130 -0.45 -3.71 1.29
N PHE A 131 0.19 -2.67 0.78
CA PHE A 131 0.48 -2.57 -0.66
C PHE A 131 1.41 -3.68 -1.15
N ALA A 132 2.45 -3.99 -0.39
CA ALA A 132 3.34 -5.12 -0.65
C ALA A 132 2.57 -6.44 -0.77
N HIS A 133 1.67 -6.71 0.18
CA HIS A 133 0.81 -7.88 0.13
C HIS A 133 -0.09 -7.87 -1.11
N ARG A 134 -0.70 -6.72 -1.43
CA ARG A 134 -1.53 -6.55 -2.64
C ARG A 134 -0.75 -6.82 -3.93
N ILE A 135 0.46 -6.28 -4.07
CA ILE A 135 1.34 -6.52 -5.23
C ILE A 135 1.66 -8.00 -5.35
N ARG A 136 1.98 -8.67 -4.23
CA ARG A 136 2.25 -10.12 -4.20
C ARG A 136 1.04 -10.93 -4.65
N LEU A 137 -0.17 -10.58 -4.20
CA LEU A 137 -1.40 -11.23 -4.64
C LEU A 137 -1.60 -11.05 -6.14
N THR A 138 -1.48 -9.82 -6.66
CA THR A 138 -1.63 -9.54 -8.10
C THR A 138 -0.60 -10.29 -8.95
N ALA A 139 0.66 -10.38 -8.51
CA ALA A 139 1.68 -11.20 -9.17
C ALA A 139 1.37 -12.70 -9.08
N GLY A 140 0.76 -13.13 -7.98
CA GLY A 140 0.35 -14.52 -7.73
C GLY A 140 -0.85 -15.00 -8.53
N ILE A 141 -1.69 -14.10 -9.07
CA ILE A 141 -2.82 -14.47 -9.96
C ILE A 141 -2.33 -15.27 -11.18
N TYR A 142 -1.12 -14.97 -11.66
CA TYR A 142 -0.51 -15.65 -12.79
C TYR A 142 0.22 -16.94 -12.42
N ARG A 143 0.12 -17.41 -11.18
CA ARG A 143 0.70 -18.68 -10.73
C ARG A 143 -0.39 -19.73 -10.61
N VAL A 144 -0.10 -20.93 -11.11
CA VAL A 144 -0.99 -22.08 -10.92
C VAL A 144 -1.11 -22.34 -9.42
N LYS A 145 -2.30 -22.09 -8.84
CA LYS A 145 -2.59 -22.35 -7.43
C LYS A 145 -2.36 -23.85 -7.16
N GLN A 146 -1.25 -24.20 -6.55
CA GLN A 146 -1.07 -25.54 -5.99
C GLN A 146 -2.04 -25.66 -4.82
N GLN A 147 -2.91 -26.66 -4.84
CA GLN A 147 -3.87 -27.01 -3.78
C GLN A 147 -3.20 -27.44 -2.46
N ASN A 148 -1.90 -27.19 -2.28
CA ASN A 148 -1.24 -27.46 -1.01
C ASN A 148 -1.67 -26.36 -0.05
N GLY A 149 -2.62 -26.71 0.83
CA GLY A 149 -3.12 -25.87 1.91
C GLY A 149 -1.98 -25.08 2.53
N GLN A 150 -2.01 -23.76 2.32
CA GLN A 150 -1.01 -22.85 2.81
C GLN A 150 -1.11 -22.89 4.33
N LYS A 151 -0.24 -23.68 4.99
CA LYS A 151 -0.18 -23.75 6.44
C LYS A 151 0.07 -22.32 6.92
N SER A 152 -0.94 -21.74 7.56
CA SER A 152 -0.84 -20.44 8.21
C SER A 152 0.37 -20.46 9.13
N SER A 153 1.33 -19.58 8.88
CA SER A 153 2.52 -19.47 9.71
C SER A 153 2.17 -18.68 10.97
N LEU A 154 2.86 -18.95 12.08
CA LEU A 154 2.80 -18.05 13.26
C LEU A 154 3.19 -16.61 12.89
N TRP A 155 4.02 -16.45 11.84
CA TRP A 155 4.34 -15.14 11.27
C TRP A 155 3.14 -14.42 10.67
N ASP A 156 2.17 -15.15 10.11
CA ASP A 156 0.96 -14.55 9.53
C ASP A 156 0.09 -13.92 10.61
N MET A 157 0.08 -14.50 11.82
CA MET A 157 -0.68 -13.98 12.96
C MET A 157 -0.14 -12.61 13.44
N ILE A 158 1.18 -12.40 13.40
CA ILE A 158 1.82 -11.11 13.75
C ILE A 158 1.69 -10.10 12.60
N TRP A 159 1.70 -10.55 11.35
CA TRP A 159 1.51 -9.64 10.21
C TRP A 159 0.04 -9.18 10.04
N LEU A 160 -0.93 -10.01 10.42
CA LEU A 160 -2.35 -9.73 10.21
C LEU A 160 -2.81 -8.38 10.80
N PRO A 161 -2.47 -8.00 12.05
CA PRO A 161 -2.76 -6.68 12.61
C PRO A 161 -2.30 -5.51 11.72
N ILE A 162 -1.09 -5.61 11.21
CA ILE A 162 -0.43 -4.55 10.42
C ILE A 162 -1.08 -4.45 9.04
N LEU A 163 -1.35 -5.61 8.41
CA LEU A 163 -2.05 -5.68 7.13
C LEU A 163 -3.49 -5.15 7.22
N THR A 164 -4.20 -5.52 8.29
CA THR A 164 -5.60 -5.11 8.51
C THR A 164 -5.69 -3.60 8.72
N THR A 165 -4.80 -3.03 9.53
CA THR A 165 -4.69 -1.59 9.74
C THR A 165 -4.33 -0.87 8.45
N GLY A 166 -3.33 -1.36 7.72
CA GLY A 166 -2.93 -0.82 6.42
C GLY A 166 -4.05 -0.81 5.38
N SER A 167 -4.81 -1.91 5.30
CA SER A 167 -5.97 -2.02 4.42
C SER A 167 -7.03 -0.99 4.76
N LYS A 168 -7.38 -0.85 6.05
CA LYS A 168 -8.38 0.13 6.51
C LYS A 168 -7.93 1.57 6.23
N LEU A 169 -6.67 1.88 6.50
CA LEU A 169 -6.07 3.20 6.20
C LEU A 169 -6.10 3.49 4.69
N SER A 170 -5.69 2.53 3.86
CA SER A 170 -5.67 2.69 2.41
C SER A 170 -7.07 2.87 1.81
N GLN A 171 -8.07 2.13 2.31
CA GLN A 171 -9.46 2.28 1.88
C GLN A 171 -10.06 3.60 2.36
N GLY A 172 -9.72 4.04 3.57
CA GLY A 172 -10.13 5.35 4.10
C GLY A 172 -9.58 6.50 3.26
N LEU A 173 -8.28 6.48 2.93
CA LEU A 173 -7.65 7.47 2.05
C LEU A 173 -8.30 7.54 0.66
N SER A 174 -8.67 6.40 0.07
CA SER A 174 -9.34 6.37 -1.24
C SER A 174 -10.74 7.01 -1.23
N LYS A 175 -11.35 7.17 -0.05
CA LYS A 175 -12.63 7.87 0.12
C LYS A 175 -12.46 9.36 0.43
N LEU A 176 -11.23 9.83 0.69
CA LEU A 176 -10.94 11.24 0.93
C LEU A 176 -10.85 11.98 -0.41
N ASN A 177 -12.02 12.26 -1.01
CA ASN A 177 -12.13 13.05 -2.24
C ASN A 177 -11.46 14.45 -2.11
N PHE A 178 -11.40 14.99 -0.89
CA PHE A 178 -10.67 16.21 -0.56
C PHE A 178 -9.17 16.14 -0.87
N LEU A 179 -8.51 14.99 -0.66
CA LEU A 179 -7.08 14.87 -0.98
C LEU A 179 -6.87 14.92 -2.49
N ALA A 180 -7.72 14.26 -3.28
CA ALA A 180 -7.67 14.34 -4.74
C ALA A 180 -7.86 15.80 -5.20
N PHE A 181 -8.88 16.49 -4.70
CA PHE A 181 -9.11 17.91 -4.97
C PHE A 181 -7.91 18.80 -4.56
N ALA A 182 -7.31 18.56 -3.39
CA ALA A 182 -6.15 19.31 -2.93
C ALA A 182 -4.90 19.06 -3.80
N PHE A 183 -4.67 17.81 -4.23
CA PHE A 183 -3.56 17.46 -5.12
C PHE A 183 -3.76 18.02 -6.53
N ASP A 184 -4.98 17.96 -7.06
CA ASP A 184 -5.31 18.61 -8.34
C ASP A 184 -5.06 20.12 -8.22
N PHE A 185 -5.50 20.77 -7.14
CA PHE A 185 -5.24 22.21 -6.95
C PHE A 185 -3.73 22.53 -6.83
N ILE A 186 -2.97 21.76 -6.05
CA ILE A 186 -1.53 21.98 -5.84
C ILE A 186 -0.72 21.71 -7.10
N LEU A 187 -1.10 20.71 -7.92
CA LEU A 187 -0.34 20.32 -9.11
C LEU A 187 -0.83 21.04 -10.37
N GLU A 188 -2.14 21.13 -10.59
CA GLU A 188 -2.75 21.61 -11.84
C GLU A 188 -2.78 23.14 -11.94
N ALA A 189 -3.15 23.85 -10.87
CA ALA A 189 -3.26 25.31 -10.87
C ALA A 189 -1.93 26.02 -11.21
N PRO A 190 -0.78 25.70 -10.58
CA PRO A 190 0.49 26.34 -10.94
C PRO A 190 0.94 25.95 -12.35
N PHE A 191 0.67 24.73 -12.79
CA PHE A 191 1.04 24.28 -14.14
C PHE A 191 0.29 25.07 -15.21
N LYS A 192 -1.01 25.34 -15.00
CA LYS A 192 -1.81 26.20 -15.88
C LYS A 192 -1.27 27.63 -15.98
N VAL A 193 -0.79 28.19 -14.86
CA VAL A 193 -0.17 29.53 -14.85
C VAL A 193 1.12 29.54 -15.68
N ILE A 194 1.97 28.52 -15.54
CA ILE A 194 3.21 28.41 -16.32
C ILE A 194 2.91 28.28 -17.82
N LEU A 195 1.95 27.43 -18.18
CA LEU A 195 1.53 27.28 -19.59
C LEU A 195 0.98 28.59 -20.17
N GLY A 196 0.12 29.30 -19.43
CA GLY A 196 -0.41 30.60 -19.86
C GLY A 196 0.68 31.66 -20.05
N PHE A 197 1.73 31.64 -19.21
CA PHE A 197 2.90 32.49 -19.40
C PHE A 197 3.68 32.12 -20.68
N LEU A 198 3.90 30.82 -20.94
CA LEU A 198 4.58 30.35 -22.15
C LEU A 198 3.81 30.73 -23.42
N ASP A 199 2.50 30.59 -23.44
CA ASP A 199 1.67 30.99 -24.58
C ASP A 199 1.79 32.49 -24.85
N SER A 200 1.74 33.30 -23.80
CA SER A 200 1.92 34.76 -23.89
C SER A 200 3.32 35.13 -24.41
N TRP A 201 4.35 34.38 -23.99
CA TRP A 201 5.71 34.56 -24.48
C TRP A 201 5.86 34.23 -25.96
N VAL A 202 5.25 33.14 -26.43
CA VAL A 202 5.26 32.76 -27.85
C VAL A 202 4.54 33.81 -28.70
N GLN A 203 3.40 34.32 -28.24
CA GLN A 203 2.69 35.40 -28.92
C GLN A 203 3.53 36.69 -29.00
N PHE A 204 4.20 37.07 -27.91
CA PHE A 204 5.09 38.22 -27.89
C PHE A 204 6.25 38.10 -28.89
N LEU A 205 6.88 36.92 -28.97
CA LEU A 205 7.94 36.66 -29.94
C LEU A 205 7.44 36.70 -31.38
N GLY A 206 6.24 36.18 -31.64
CA GLY A 206 5.57 36.28 -32.93
C GLY A 206 5.37 37.73 -33.37
N ALA A 207 4.78 38.55 -32.49
CA ALA A 207 4.55 39.98 -32.74
C ALA A 207 5.87 40.74 -32.98
N LYS A 208 6.92 40.45 -32.20
CA LYS A 208 8.25 41.06 -32.40
C LYS A 208 8.92 40.66 -33.72
N LYS A 209 8.68 39.44 -34.20
CA LYS A 209 9.20 38.99 -35.49
C LYS A 209 8.52 39.72 -36.65
N GLU A 210 7.22 40.00 -36.55
CA GLU A 210 6.49 40.77 -37.57
C GLU A 210 6.95 42.24 -37.63
N GLU A 211 7.18 42.88 -36.48
CA GLU A 211 7.70 44.27 -36.41
C GLU A 211 9.09 44.46 -37.05
N VAL A 212 9.92 43.41 -37.11
CA VAL A 212 11.29 43.50 -37.62
C VAL A 212 11.36 43.17 -39.12
N VAL A 213 10.39 42.43 -39.65
CA VAL A 213 10.38 41.93 -41.04
C VAL A 213 9.40 42.69 -41.94
N GLY A 214 8.41 43.39 -41.38
CA GLY A 214 7.52 44.33 -42.08
C GLY A 214 8.05 45.76 -42.07
#